data_AF-A0A496THU0-F1
#
_entry.id   AF-A0A496THU0-F1
#
_cell.length_a   1.000
_cell.length_b   1.000
_cell.length_c   1.000
_cell.angle_alpha   90.00
_cell.angle_beta   90.00
_cell.angle_gamma   90.00
#
_symmetry.space_group_name_H-M   'P 1'
#
loop_
_entity.id
_entity.type
_entity.pdbx_description
1 polymer ?
#
loop_
_entity_poly.entity_id
_entity_poly.type
_entity_poly.pdbx_seq_one_letter_code
_entity_poly.pdbx_strand_id
1 'polypeptide(L)' 'MLGIDVFVGDLIDTKYQSYYFDLVMMWHVLEHIENPVLYLKEISRILKENGKLIIEVPNLDSLNFRIFKEKW' A
#
# COMPACT_ATOMS: atom_id res chain seq x y z
N MET A 1 3.60 -17.66 17.22
CA MET A 1 3.67 -16.26 16.78
C MET A 1 4.57 -16.23 15.55
N LEU A 2 4.15 -15.61 14.44
CA LEU A 2 4.80 -15.74 13.12
C LEU A 2 6.17 -15.03 13.01
N GLY A 3 6.65 -14.36 14.06
CA GLY A 3 7.92 -13.62 14.04
C GLY A 3 7.89 -12.35 13.19
N ILE A 4 6.69 -11.77 13.00
CA ILE A 4 6.46 -10.56 12.20
C ILE A 4 6.13 -9.42 13.15
N ASP A 5 6.80 -8.28 12.96
CA ASP A 5 6.46 -7.04 13.65
C ASP A 5 5.21 -6.43 13.03
N VAL A 6 4.16 -6.30 13.85
CA VAL A 6 2.87 -5.74 13.43
C VAL A 6 2.62 -4.44 14.16
N PHE A 7 2.46 -3.37 13.40
CA PHE A 7 1.98 -2.09 13.90
C PHE A 7 0.46 -2.01 13.71
N VAL A 8 -0.28 -1.60 14.75
CA VAL A 8 -1.72 -1.39 14.70
C VAL A 8 -2.01 0.10 14.77
N GLY A 9 -2.47 0.67 13.65
CA GLY A 9 -2.77 2.09 13.52
C GLY A 9 -2.66 2.57 12.08
N ASP A 10 -2.60 3.88 11.89
CA ASP A 10 -2.40 4.48 10.58
C ASP A 10 -0.91 4.50 10.20
N LEU A 11 -0.59 4.37 8.91
CA LEU A 11 0.76 4.54 8.39
C LEU A 11 1.38 5.87 8.85
N ILE A 12 0.58 6.94 8.88
CA ILE A 12 1.04 8.29 9.26
C ILE A 12 1.53 8.33 10.71
N ASP A 13 1.07 7.41 11.56
CA ASP A 13 1.44 7.33 12.98
C ASP A 13 2.67 6.46 13.26
N THR A 14 3.16 5.73 12.25
CA THR A 14 4.25 4.75 12.40
C THR A 14 5.60 5.39 12.74
N LYS A 15 5.81 6.66 12.34
CA LYS A 15 7.03 7.46 12.60
C LYS A 15 8.33 6.75 12.22
N TYR A 16 8.30 5.88 11.21
CA TYR A 16 9.51 5.28 10.67
C TYR A 16 10.49 6.36 10.20
N GLN A 17 11.78 6.06 10.30
CA GLN A 17 12.82 6.95 9.78
C GLN A 17 12.73 7.05 8.25
N SER A 18 13.23 8.15 7.69
CA SER A 18 13.35 8.25 6.23
C SER A 18 14.34 7.19 5.72
N TYR A 19 14.13 6.69 4.50
CA TYR A 19 15.01 5.69 3.88
C TYR A 19 15.19 4.40 4.70
N TYR A 20 14.10 3.90 5.30
CA TYR A 20 14.11 2.74 6.19
C TYR A 20 13.84 1.42 5.44
N PHE A 21 12.83 1.39 4.55
CA PHE A 21 12.41 0.16 3.87
C PHE A 21 13.03 0.03 2.48
N ASP A 22 13.42 -1.21 2.13
CA ASP A 22 13.80 -1.58 0.76
C ASP A 22 12.56 -1.82 -0.13
N LEU A 23 11.44 -2.22 0.46
CA LEU A 23 10.20 -2.55 -0.24
C LEU A 23 8.99 -2.18 0.63
N VAL A 24 8.02 -1.50 0.02
CA VAL A 24 6.68 -1.30 0.57
C VAL A 24 5.68 -1.91 -0.40
N MET A 25 4.72 -2.66 0.12
CA MET A 25 3.65 -3.27 -0.66
C MET A 25 2.29 -2.80 -0.16
N MET A 26 1.40 -2.44 -1.08
CA MET A 26 0.01 -2.13 -0.81
C MET A 26 -0.88 -3.10 -1.58
N TRP A 27 -1.74 -3.82 -0.86
CA TRP A 27 -2.63 -4.84 -1.43
C TRP A 27 -4.07 -4.45 -1.16
N HIS A 28 -4.78 -3.97 -2.18
CA HIS A 28 -6.19 -3.54 -2.05
C HIS A 28 -6.44 -2.48 -0.96
N VAL A 29 -5.49 -1.57 -0.76
CA VAL A 29 -5.61 -0.50 0.25
C VAL A 29 -5.76 0.86 -0.40
N LEU A 30 -5.01 1.12 -1.48
CA LEU A 30 -4.88 2.47 -2.04
C LEU A 30 -6.23 3.07 -2.48
N GLU A 31 -7.13 2.22 -2.99
CA GLU A 31 -8.48 2.59 -3.44
C GLU A 31 -9.45 2.96 -2.31
N HIS A 32 -9.13 2.58 -1.07
CA HIS A 32 -9.94 2.87 0.11
C HIS A 32 -9.43 4.06 0.91
N ILE A 33 -8.25 4.57 0.59
CA ILE A 33 -7.65 5.72 1.26
C ILE A 33 -8.27 7.02 0.73
N GLU A 34 -8.73 7.87 1.64
CA GLU A 34 -9.34 9.17 1.30
C GLU A 34 -8.35 10.13 0.61
N ASN A 35 -7.10 10.18 1.07
CA ASN A 35 -6.05 11.03 0.52
C ASN A 35 -4.82 10.21 0.08
N PRO A 36 -4.87 9.54 -1.09
CA PRO A 36 -3.79 8.65 -1.53
C PRO A 36 -2.46 9.39 -1.71
N VAL A 37 -2.47 10.68 -2.07
CA VAL A 37 -1.25 11.48 -2.25
C VAL A 37 -0.48 11.64 -0.94
N LEU A 38 -1.19 11.82 0.18
CA LEU A 38 -0.57 11.91 1.50
C LEU A 38 0.22 10.63 1.83
N TYR A 39 -0.39 9.46 1.61
CA TYR A 39 0.22 8.16 1.90
C TYR A 39 1.36 7.85 0.94
N LEU A 40 1.22 8.15 -0.35
CA LEU A 40 2.29 7.96 -1.31
C LEU A 40 3.51 8.83 -1.00
N LYS A 41 3.32 10.04 -0.47
CA LYS A 41 4.43 10.89 0.02
C LYS A 41 5.11 10.28 1.24
N GLU A 42 4.33 9.76 2.18
CA GLU A 42 4.89 9.11 3.38
C GLU A 42 5.65 7.83 3.02
N ILE A 43 5.10 7.00 2.13
CA ILE A 43 5.76 5.81 1.59
C ILE A 43 7.06 6.19 0.87
N SER A 44 7.03 7.23 0.04
CA SER A 44 8.24 7.73 -0.64
C SER A 44 9.31 8.18 0.36
N ARG A 45 8.92 8.85 1.46
CA ARG A 45 9.84 9.28 2.52
C ARG A 45 10.53 8.10 3.22
N ILE A 46 9.78 7.04 3.54
CA ILE A 46 10.28 5.88 4.29
C ILE A 46 10.98 4.84 3.40
N LEU A 47 10.81 4.91 2.08
CA LEU A 47 11.56 4.09 1.13
C LEU A 47 13.00 4.60 0.99
N LYS A 48 13.95 3.66 0.90
CA LYS A 48 15.32 3.95 0.49
C LYS A 48 15.36 4.52 -0.94
N GLU A 49 16.45 5.18 -1.31
CA GLU A 49 16.62 5.80 -2.65
C GLU A 49 16.34 4.83 -3.81
N ASN A 50 16.73 3.56 -3.66
CA ASN A 50 16.47 2.48 -4.63
C ASN A 50 15.36 1.51 -4.17
N GLY A 51 14.60 1.89 -3.15
CA GLY A 51 13.50 1.12 -2.62
C GLY A 51 12.34 1.08 -3.62
N LYS A 52 11.50 0.05 -3.50
CA LYS A 52 10.37 -0.15 -4.42
C LYS A 52 9.04 -0.03 -3.70
N LEU A 53 8.08 0.54 -4.41
CA LEU A 53 6.67 0.49 -4.06
C LEU A 53 5.97 -0.46 -5.04
N ILE A 54 5.30 -1.49 -4.51
CA ILE A 54 4.40 -2.35 -5.27
C ILE A 54 2.98 -2.06 -4.81
N ILE A 55 2.10 -1.80 -5.77
CA ILE A 55 0.68 -1.54 -5.51
C ILE A 55 -0.13 -2.53 -6.34
N GLU A 56 -0.97 -3.31 -5.69
CA GLU A 56 -2.08 -4.00 -6.31
C GLU A 56 -3.38 -3.26 -5.96
N VAL A 57 -4.14 -2.90 -7.01
CA VAL A 57 -5.50 -2.38 -6.90
C VAL A 57 -6.43 -3.13 -7.85
N PRO A 58 -7.74 -3.20 -7.54
CA PRO A 58 -8.75 -3.72 -8.42
C PRO A 58 -8.74 -2.95 -9.76
N ASN A 59 -8.72 -3.68 -10.88
CA ASN A 59 -8.99 -3.12 -12.20
C ASN A 59 -10.45 -3.36 -12.60
N LEU A 60 -11.28 -2.32 -12.48
CA LEU A 60 -12.70 -2.34 -12.87
C LEU A 60 -12.92 -2.54 -14.37
N ASP A 61 -11.91 -2.32 -15.21
CA ASP A 61 -11.99 -2.60 -16.65
C ASP A 61 -11.53 -4.01 -17.02
N SER A 62 -11.09 -4.80 -16.05
CA SER A 62 -10.57 -6.15 -16.29
C SER A 62 -11.63 -7.11 -16.83
N LEU A 63 -11.18 -8.10 -17.61
CA LEU A 63 -12.05 -9.17 -18.10
C LEU A 63 -12.73 -9.92 -16.94
N ASN A 64 -12.04 -10.08 -15.82
CA ASN A 64 -12.58 -10.67 -14.60
C ASN A 64 -13.76 -9.86 -14.06
N PHE A 65 -13.62 -8.53 -13.93
CA PHE A 65 -14.73 -7.68 -13.51
C PHE A 65 -15.91 -7.75 -14.50
N ARG A 66 -15.63 -7.77 -15.81
CA ARG A 66 -16.68 -7.85 -16.84
C ARG A 66 -17.46 -9.18 -16.80
N ILE A 67 -16.79 -10.28 -16.46
CA ILE A 67 -17.38 -11.62 -16.38
C ILE A 67 -18.13 -11.82 -15.06
N PHE A 68 -17.56 -11.40 -13.92
CA PHE A 68 -18.10 -11.71 -12.59
C PHE A 68 -18.93 -10.57 -11.95
N LYS A 69 -18.77 -9.32 -12.41
CA LYS A 69 -19.55 -8.12 -12.01
C LYS A 69 -19.78 -8.03 -10.49
N GLU A 70 -21.02 -8.18 -10.03
CA GLU A 70 -21.42 -8.09 -8.61
C GLU A 70 -20.83 -9.21 -7.72
N LYS A 71 -20.17 -10.20 -8.31
CA LYS A 71 -19.49 -11.31 -7.62
C LYS A 71 -17.96 -11.24 -7.75
N TRP A 72 -17.41 -10.12 -8.23
CA TRP A 72 -15.97 -9.89 -8.31
C TRP A 72 -15.42 -9.39 -6.98
#